data_AF-A0A352NNU9-F1
#
_entry.id   AF-A0A352NNU9-F1
#
_cell.length_a   1.000
_cell.length_b   1.000
_cell.length_c   1.000
_cell.angle_alpha   90.00
_cell.angle_beta   90.00
_cell.angle_gamma   90.00
#
_symmetry.space_group_name_H-M   'P 1'
#
loop_
_entity.id
_entity.type
_entity.pdbx_description
1 polymer ?
#
loop_
_entity_poly.entity_id
_entity_poly.type
_entity_poly.pdbx_seq_one_letter_code
_entity_poly.pdbx_strand_id
1 'polypeptide(L)'
;MRVFAKKSYEFKRYETKNGQKVAAEKVATSPLSFCDLPDWVAEDRMFQWARSSGNIEILASKADEKLAEQKASAGKKGNKEKSEKLTS
;
A
#
# COMPACT_ATOMS: atom_id res chain seq x y z
N MET A 1 1.87 -7.34 -9.69
CA MET A 1 2.14 -5.89 -9.57
C MET A 1 2.83 -5.65 -8.23
N ARG A 2 4.03 -5.03 -8.24
CA ARG A 2 4.80 -4.78 -7.03
C ARG A 2 4.47 -3.42 -6.43
N VAL A 3 4.21 -3.38 -5.13
CA VAL A 3 3.84 -2.16 -4.40
C VAL A 3 4.64 -2.01 -3.11
N PHE A 4 4.80 -0.77 -2.65
CA PHE A 4 5.25 -0.46 -1.30
C PHE A 4 4.06 -0.05 -0.45
N ALA A 5 3.78 -0.79 0.61
CA ALA A 5 2.67 -0.52 1.51
C ALA A 5 3.17 0.08 2.81
N LYS A 6 2.66 1.27 3.18
CA LYS A 6 2.95 1.91 4.48
C LYS A 6 2.15 1.33 5.63
N LYS A 7 1.03 0.67 5.32
CA LYS A 7 0.12 0.00 6.27
C LYS A 7 -0.22 -1.41 5.79
N SER A 8 -0.69 -2.22 6.71
CA SER A 8 -1.24 -3.54 6.40
C SER A 8 -2.64 -3.40 5.81
N TYR A 9 -2.88 -4.05 4.68
CA TYR A 9 -4.18 -4.18 4.04
C TYR A 9 -4.43 -5.65 3.72
N GLU A 10 -5.69 -6.06 3.75
CA GLU A 10 -6.11 -7.39 3.32
C GLU A 10 -7.15 -7.22 2.21
N PHE A 11 -6.87 -7.81 1.06
CA PHE A 11 -7.75 -7.79 -0.10
C PHE A 11 -8.34 -9.18 -0.30
N LYS A 12 -9.65 -9.24 -0.56
CA LYS A 12 -10.37 -10.49 -0.76
C LYS A 12 -11.11 -10.46 -2.08
N ARG A 13 -10.78 -11.39 -2.96
CA ARG A 13 -11.55 -11.64 -4.17
C ARG A 13 -12.64 -12.64 -3.84
N TYR A 14 -13.88 -12.26 -4.15
CA TYR A 14 -15.04 -13.13 -4.01
C TYR A 14 -15.42 -13.70 -5.38
N GLU A 15 -15.76 -14.97 -5.41
CA GLU A 15 -16.32 -15.65 -6.57
C GLU A 15 -17.69 -16.22 -6.20
N THR A 16 -18.57 -16.33 -7.19
CA THR A 16 -19.87 -16.98 -6.99
C THR A 16 -19.72 -18.47 -7.27
N LYS A 17 -19.88 -19.32 -6.25
CA LYS A 17 -20.01 -20.77 -6.40
C LYS A 17 -21.40 -21.18 -5.93
N ASN A 18 -22.15 -21.88 -6.79
CA ASN A 18 -23.51 -22.35 -6.50
C ASN A 18 -24.46 -21.23 -6.00
N GLY A 19 -24.36 -20.01 -6.57
CA GLY A 19 -25.17 -18.87 -6.15
C GLY A 19 -24.73 -18.19 -4.84
N GLN A 20 -23.68 -18.67 -4.17
CA GLN A 20 -23.09 -18.03 -2.99
C GLN A 20 -21.76 -17.34 -3.32
N LYS A 21 -21.57 -16.13 -2.78
CA LYS A 21 -20.26 -15.48 -2.77
C LYS A 21 -19.35 -16.16 -1.76
N VAL A 22 -18.28 -16.77 -2.24
CA VAL A 22 -17.20 -17.35 -1.45
C VAL A 22 -15.91 -16.59 -1.68
N ALA A 23 -15.09 -16.43 -0.65
CA ALA A 23 -13.75 -15.88 -0.80
C ALA A 23 -12.89 -16.90 -1.57
N ALA A 24 -12.46 -16.53 -2.78
CA ALA A 24 -11.65 -17.38 -3.64
C ALA A 24 -10.16 -17.15 -3.40
N GLU A 25 -9.77 -15.88 -3.27
CA GLU A 25 -8.38 -15.50 -3.08
C GLU A 25 -8.27 -14.41 -2.02
N LYS A 26 -7.23 -14.48 -1.20
CA LYS A 26 -6.89 -13.49 -0.19
C LYS A 26 -5.42 -13.12 -0.33
N VAL A 27 -5.12 -11.84 -0.33
CA VAL A 27 -3.75 -11.32 -0.34
C VAL A 27 -3.64 -10.20 0.67
N ALA A 28 -2.51 -10.14 1.37
CA ALA A 28 -2.27 -9.15 2.40
C ALA A 28 -0.95 -8.43 2.16
N THR A 29 -0.89 -7.16 2.55
CA THR A 29 0.33 -6.38 2.57
C THR A 29 0.89 -6.29 3.98
N SER A 30 2.21 -6.24 4.07
CA SER A 30 2.93 -5.95 5.32
C SER A 30 3.27 -4.47 5.41
N PRO A 31 3.26 -3.88 6.61
CA PRO A 31 3.54 -2.47 6.79
C PRO A 31 5.02 -2.17 6.53
N LEU A 32 5.28 -1.05 5.87
CA LEU A 32 6.61 -0.58 5.47
C LEU A 32 7.39 -1.63 4.65
N SER A 33 6.68 -2.42 3.86
CA SER A 33 7.26 -3.52 3.10
C SER A 33 6.84 -3.51 1.65
N PHE A 34 7.68 -4.12 0.81
CA PHE A 34 7.36 -4.40 -0.57
C PHE A 34 6.50 -5.67 -0.64
N CYS A 35 5.41 -5.60 -1.39
CA CYS A 35 4.49 -6.71 -1.58
C CYS A 35 4.18 -6.87 -3.06
N ASP A 36 4.08 -8.11 -3.53
CA ASP A 36 3.54 -8.40 -4.85
C ASP A 36 2.04 -8.69 -4.71
N LEU A 37 1.25 -7.87 -5.39
CA LEU A 37 -0.20 -7.96 -5.42
C LEU A 37 -0.65 -8.36 -6.83
N PRO A 38 -1.64 -9.27 -6.95
CA PRO A 38 -2.26 -9.59 -8.24
C PRO A 38 -3.06 -8.40 -8.79
N ASP A 39 -3.22 -8.34 -10.11
CA ASP A 39 -3.78 -7.17 -10.79
C ASP A 39 -5.24 -6.87 -10.44
N TRP A 40 -6.03 -7.89 -10.06
CA TRP A 40 -7.40 -7.69 -9.60
C TRP A 40 -7.50 -6.80 -8.35
N VAL A 41 -6.42 -6.72 -7.55
CA VAL A 41 -6.37 -5.83 -6.38
C VAL A 41 -6.43 -4.37 -6.83
N ALA A 42 -5.96 -4.02 -8.03
CA ALA A 42 -6.05 -2.66 -8.57
C ALA A 42 -7.51 -2.18 -8.75
N GLU A 43 -8.44 -3.13 -8.92
CA GLU A 43 -9.88 -2.86 -9.04
C GLU A 43 -10.58 -2.78 -7.68
N ASP A 44 -9.91 -3.20 -6.60
CA ASP A 44 -10.46 -3.14 -5.25
C ASP A 44 -10.57 -1.69 -4.76
N ARG A 45 -11.74 -1.32 -4.23
CA ARG A 45 -11.99 0.06 -3.75
C ARG A 45 -11.07 0.45 -2.60
N MET A 46 -10.72 -0.49 -1.72
CA MET A 46 -9.80 -0.23 -0.62
C MET A 46 -8.39 0.05 -1.16
N PHE A 47 -7.97 -0.66 -2.20
CA PHE A 47 -6.67 -0.40 -2.84
C PHE A 47 -6.63 0.98 -3.48
N GLN A 48 -7.68 1.35 -4.24
CA GLN A 48 -7.78 2.68 -4.86
C GLN A 48 -7.75 3.80 -3.81
N TRP A 49 -8.47 3.63 -2.71
CA TRP A 49 -8.44 4.58 -1.59
C TRP A 49 -7.06 4.66 -0.92
N ALA A 50 -6.42 3.51 -0.66
CA ALA A 50 -5.10 3.45 -0.03
C ALA A 50 -4.02 4.08 -0.94
N ARG A 51 -4.10 3.86 -2.24
CA ARG A 51 -3.24 4.50 -3.25
C ARG A 51 -3.46 6.01 -3.28
N SER A 52 -4.71 6.48 -3.35
CA SER A 52 -5.03 7.91 -3.37
C SER A 52 -4.60 8.62 -2.08
N SER A 53 -4.64 7.91 -0.95
CA SER A 53 -4.18 8.43 0.35
C SER A 53 -2.64 8.40 0.50
N GLY A 54 -1.91 7.83 -0.47
CA GLY A 54 -0.46 7.66 -0.40
C GLY A 54 0.01 6.58 0.58
N ASN A 55 -0.89 5.69 1.03
CA ASN A 55 -0.55 4.53 1.87
C ASN A 55 0.01 3.36 1.05
N ILE A 56 -0.32 3.28 -0.24
CA ILE A 56 0.24 2.31 -1.18
C ILE A 56 0.87 3.05 -2.36
N GLU A 57 2.11 2.74 -2.68
CA GLU A 57 2.84 3.27 -3.84
C GLU A 57 3.11 2.10 -4.83
N ILE A 58 2.66 2.24 -6.07
CA ILE A 58 2.90 1.23 -7.12
C ILE A 58 4.28 1.47 -7.71
N LEU A 59 5.08 0.40 -7.82
CA LEU A 59 6.47 0.48 -8.26
C LEU A 59 6.54 -0.02 -9.70
N ALA A 60 6.64 0.90 -10.64
CA ALA A 60 6.72 0.58 -12.08
C ALA A 60 8.15 0.21 -12.52
N SER A 61 9.16 0.43 -11.68
CA SER A 61 10.57 0.23 -12.04
C SER A 61 11.46 0.01 -10.80
N LYS A 62 12.61 -0.64 -10.97
CA LYS A 62 13.60 -0.83 -9.89
C LYS A 62 14.10 0.48 -9.28
N ALA A 63 14.09 1.57 -10.04
CA ALA A 63 14.44 2.90 -9.54
C ALA A 63 13.43 3.39 -8.48
N ASP A 64 12.15 3.05 -8.65
CA ASP A 64 11.06 3.37 -7.73
C ASP A 64 11.20 2.60 -6.41
N GLU A 65 11.66 1.34 -6.47
CA GLU A 65 11.93 0.52 -5.27
C GLU A 65 12.96 1.20 -4.35
N LYS A 66 14.07 1.67 -4.94
CA LYS A 66 15.15 2.33 -4.18
C LYS A 66 14.70 3.68 -3.60
N LEU A 67 13.78 4.38 -4.25
CA LEU A 67 13.24 5.65 -3.74
C LEU A 67 12.26 5.40 -2.59
N ALA A 68 11.39 4.40 -2.71
CA ALA A 68 10.45 4.01 -1.66
C ALA A 68 11.17 3.52 -0.39
N GLU A 69 12.22 2.71 -0.55
CA GLU A 69 13.04 2.23 0.57
C GLU A 69 13.76 3.39 1.30
N GLN A 70 14.30 4.35 0.53
CA GLN A 70 14.92 5.55 1.10
C GLN A 70 13.91 6.41 1.86
N LYS A 71 12.70 6.60 1.33
CA LYS A 71 11.62 7.34 2.03
C LYS A 71 11.16 6.62 3.30
N ALA A 72 11.02 5.30 3.26
CA ALA A 72 10.64 4.50 4.42
C ALA A 72 11.70 4.57 5.52
N SER A 73 12.98 4.52 5.14
CA SER A 73 14.11 4.62 6.06
C SER A 73 14.30 6.05 6.61
N ALA A 74 14.07 7.09 5.79
CA ALA A 74 14.11 8.49 6.20
C ALA A 74 12.92 8.89 7.09
N GLY A 75 11.77 8.21 6.96
CA GLY A 75 10.59 8.39 7.81
C GLY A 75 10.83 8.09 9.29
N LYS A 76 11.87 7.33 9.65
CA LYS A 76 12.31 7.15 11.05
C LYS A 76 13.09 8.34 11.63
N LYS A 77 13.46 9.34 10.81
CA LYS A 77 14.16 10.57 11.26
C LYS A 77 13.41 11.88 10.98
N GLY A 78 12.18 11.82 10.44
CA GLY A 78 11.46 13.01 9.97
C GLY A 78 10.37 13.58 10.88
N ASN A 79 9.94 12.88 11.94
CA ASN A 79 8.86 13.36 12.82
C ASN A 79 9.36 14.18 14.03
N LYS A 80 10.28 15.14 13.81
CA LYS A 80 10.60 16.17 14.83
C LYS A 80 10.84 17.58 14.29
N GLU A 81 10.67 17.87 13.01
CA GLU A 81 10.92 19.22 12.48
C GLU A 81 9.80 19.74 11.57
N LYS A 82 8.55 19.72 12.06
CA LYS A 82 7.52 20.61 11.51
C LYS A 82 6.43 20.99 12.53
N SER A 83 6.85 21.38 13.73
CA SER A 83 6.01 22.14 14.68
C SER A 83 6.85 23.16 15.48
N GLU A 84 7.75 23.89 14.84
CA GLU A 84 8.31 25.14 15.39
C GLU A 84 8.45 26.13 14.25
N LYS A 85 7.43 26.98 14.10
CA LYS A 85 7.43 28.34 13.52
C LYS A 85 5.99 28.71 13.18
N LEU A 86 5.17 28.93 14.20
CA LEU A 86 4.00 29.78 14.07
C LEU A 86 3.56 30.35 15.42
N THR A 87 4.42 31.16 16.04
CA THR A 87 4.03 32.28 16.91
C THR A 87 5.22 33.23 16.94
N SER A 88 5.21 34.21 16.03
CA SER A 88 5.95 35.47 16.21
C SER A 88 5.22 36.34 17.21
#